data_AF-A0A383BXH8-F1
#
_entry.id   AF-A0A383BXH8-F1
#
_cell.length_a   1.000
_cell.length_b   1.000
_cell.length_c   1.000
_cell.angle_alpha   90.00
_cell.angle_beta   90.00
_cell.angle_gamma   90.00
#
_symmetry.space_group_name_H-M   'P 1'
#
loop_
_entity.id
_entity.type
_entity.pdbx_description
1 polymer ?
#
loop_
_entity_poly.entity_id
_entity_poly.type
_entity_poly.pdbx_seq_one_letter_code
_entity_poly.pdbx_strand_id
1 'polypeptide(L)'
;MEDPFAGLGMRVELVSTDKYFRDVSIALYAQEKTDSWCFLVRSFSSYDGIKARIAFILDAMQTLGGMETAGEDRLRFPCGTQHLVAVRRLFLQACKAKPDAAA
;
A
#
# COMPACT_ATOMS: atom_id res chain seq x y z
N MET A 1 -14.13 18.56 12.30
CA MET A 1 -12.89 18.12 11.63
C MET A 1 -12.90 16.62 11.68
N GLU A 2 -13.00 15.94 10.54
CA GLU A 2 -12.90 14.48 10.53
C GLU A 2 -11.50 14.05 10.98
N ASP A 3 -11.43 12.96 11.75
CA ASP A 3 -10.17 12.40 12.20
C ASP A 3 -9.42 11.81 10.99
N PRO A 4 -8.24 12.33 10.62
CA PRO A 4 -7.49 11.85 9.47
C PRO A 4 -6.95 10.42 9.64
N PHE A 5 -7.02 9.86 10.85
CA PHE A 5 -6.62 8.49 11.16
C PHE A 5 -7.79 7.51 11.19
N ALA A 6 -9.03 8.02 11.12
CA ALA A 6 -10.22 7.18 11.11
C ALA A 6 -10.20 6.25 9.89
N GLY A 7 -10.44 4.96 10.15
CA GLY A 7 -10.54 3.95 9.09
C GLY A 7 -9.22 3.60 8.40
N LEU A 8 -8.05 3.86 9.01
CA LEU A 8 -6.78 3.33 8.51
C LEU A 8 -6.60 1.83 8.85
N GLY A 9 -6.99 1.43 10.06
CA GLY A 9 -6.73 0.08 10.60
C GLY A 9 -5.38 -0.02 11.30
N MET A 10 -4.84 -1.24 11.41
CA MET A 10 -3.57 -1.52 12.07
C MET A 10 -2.40 -1.21 11.13
N ARG A 11 -1.44 -0.37 11.54
CA ARG A 11 -0.23 -0.15 10.74
C ARG A 11 0.64 -1.41 10.72
N VAL A 12 0.92 -1.92 9.53
CA VAL A 12 1.79 -3.08 9.29
C VAL A 12 3.23 -2.65 9.06
N GLU A 13 3.44 -1.57 8.29
CA GLU A 13 4.77 -1.08 7.95
C GLU A 13 4.74 0.42 7.60
N LEU A 14 5.88 1.08 7.74
CA LEU A 14 6.12 2.47 7.33
C LEU A 14 7.47 2.57 6.62
N VAL A 15 7.45 3.00 5.36
CA VAL A 15 8.65 3.51 4.69
C VAL A 15 8.69 5.01 4.93
N SER A 16 9.59 5.46 5.81
CA SER A 16 9.69 6.88 6.17
C SER A 16 10.15 7.77 5.01
N THR A 17 10.91 7.20 4.08
CA THR A 17 11.57 7.93 2.99
C THR A 17 11.48 7.11 1.70
N ASP A 18 10.46 7.39 0.89
CA ASP A 18 10.32 6.79 -0.44
C ASP A 18 11.33 7.41 -1.42
N LYS A 19 12.36 6.62 -1.76
CA LYS A 19 13.48 7.05 -2.61
C LYS A 19 13.09 7.40 -4.05
N TYR A 20 11.90 6.99 -4.48
CA TYR A 20 11.43 7.22 -5.85
C TYR A 20 10.36 8.32 -5.93
N PHE A 21 9.97 8.92 -4.80
CA PHE A 21 9.02 10.01 -4.78
C PHE A 21 9.23 10.96 -3.59
N ARG A 22 10.03 12.01 -3.82
CA ARG A 22 10.17 13.20 -2.94
C ARG A 22 10.38 12.88 -1.45
N ASP A 23 11.02 11.76 -1.13
CA ASP A 23 11.34 11.35 0.24
C ASP A 23 10.12 11.29 1.18
N VAL A 24 8.92 11.10 0.63
CA VAL A 24 7.69 11.06 1.43
C VAL A 24 7.59 9.79 2.25
N SER A 25 6.82 9.85 3.33
CA SER A 25 6.44 8.65 4.06
C SER A 25 5.25 7.95 3.42
N ILE A 26 5.33 6.63 3.26
CA ILE A 26 4.27 5.77 2.75
C ILE A 26 4.08 4.62 3.76
N ALA A 27 2.84 4.39 4.15
CA ALA A 27 2.47 3.40 5.15
C ALA A 27 1.54 2.34 4.58
N LEU A 28 1.71 1.12 5.08
CA LEU A 28 0.84 -0.02 4.84
C LEU A 28 -0.01 -0.27 6.09
N TYR A 29 -1.33 -0.38 5.91
CA TYR A 29 -2.26 -0.71 6.98
C TYR A 29 -3.05 -1.98 6.66
N ALA A 30 -3.39 -2.75 7.68
CA ALA A 30 -4.28 -3.90 7.61
C ALA A 30 -5.65 -3.55 8.20
N GLN A 31 -6.69 -3.96 7.51
CA GLN A 31 -8.08 -3.77 7.89
C GLN A 31 -8.78 -5.13 7.89
N GLU A 32 -9.40 -5.47 9.01
CA GLU A 32 -10.32 -6.60 9.07
C GLU A 32 -11.67 -6.14 8.50
N LYS A 33 -12.18 -6.89 7.53
CA LYS A 33 -13.54 -6.78 6.99
C LYS A 33 -14.28 -8.07 7.31
N THR A 34 -15.61 -8.07 7.15
CA THR A 34 -16.51 -9.15 7.54
C THR A 34 -15.99 -10.56 7.19
N ASP A 35 -15.42 -10.74 5.99
CA ASP A 35 -14.99 -12.05 5.49
C ASP A 35 -13.54 -12.10 4.99
N SER A 36 -12.77 -11.00 5.12
CA SER A 36 -11.42 -10.94 4.57
C SER A 36 -10.56 -9.83 5.15
N TRP A 37 -9.25 -9.99 5.05
CA TRP A 37 -8.29 -8.91 5.30
C TRP A 37 -8.04 -8.07 4.05
N CYS A 38 -8.08 -6.75 4.21
CA CYS A 38 -7.69 -5.79 3.18
C CYS A 38 -6.49 -4.96 3.64
N PHE A 39 -5.65 -4.55 2.69
CA PHE A 39 -4.45 -3.76 2.93
C PHE A 39 -4.55 -2.43 2.21
N LEU A 40 -4.36 -1.35 2.96
CA LEU A 40 -4.42 0.03 2.48
C LEU A 40 -2.99 0.59 2.40
N VAL A 41 -2.63 1.12 1.24
CA VAL A 41 -1.41 1.92 1.08
C VAL A 41 -1.78 3.39 1.14
N ARG A 42 -1.13 4.16 2.01
CA ARG A 42 -1.48 5.57 2.26
C ARG A 42 -0.25 6.43 2.47
N SER A 43 -0.33 7.67 2.04
CA SER A 43 0.56 8.76 2.45
C SER A 43 -0.27 9.96 2.91
N PHE A 44 0.30 10.76 3.81
CA PHE A 44 -0.27 12.06 4.21
C PHE A 44 0.36 13.24 3.45
N SER A 45 1.28 12.97 2.53
CA SER A 45 1.85 14.00 1.66
C SER A 45 0.78 14.56 0.71
N SER A 46 0.84 15.87 0.47
CA SER A 46 0.00 16.58 -0.48
C SER A 46 0.67 16.84 -1.84
N TYR A 47 1.85 16.26 -2.10
CA TYR A 47 2.55 16.48 -3.36
C TYR A 47 1.78 15.88 -4.56
N ASP A 48 1.68 16.66 -5.63
CA ASP A 48 1.19 16.18 -6.92
C ASP A 48 1.99 14.96 -7.38
N GLY A 49 1.28 13.89 -7.78
CA GLY A 49 1.86 12.62 -8.18
C GLY A 49 1.90 11.54 -7.09
N ILE A 50 1.58 11.85 -5.82
CA ILE A 50 1.56 10.85 -4.75
C ILE A 50 0.58 9.71 -5.03
N LYS A 51 -0.58 10.01 -5.62
CA LYS A 51 -1.56 9.01 -6.03
C LYS A 51 -1.00 8.05 -7.08
N ALA A 52 -0.26 8.56 -8.06
CA ALA A 52 0.39 7.73 -9.08
C ALA A 52 1.46 6.82 -8.47
N ARG A 53 2.22 7.33 -7.48
CA ARG A 53 3.19 6.52 -6.72
C ARG A 53 2.50 5.41 -5.92
N ILE A 54 1.39 5.71 -5.25
CA ILE A 54 0.60 4.70 -4.52
C ILE A 54 0.05 3.65 -5.49
N ALA A 55 -0.50 4.07 -6.63
CA ALA A 55 -1.00 3.16 -7.66
C ALA A 55 0.10 2.22 -8.19
N PHE A 56 1.31 2.73 -8.45
CA PHE A 56 2.46 1.91 -8.81
C PHE A 56 2.80 0.87 -7.74
N ILE A 57 2.80 1.26 -6.46
CA ILE A 57 3.09 0.34 -5.34
C ILE A 57 2.02 -0.76 -5.28
N LEU A 58 0.74 -0.40 -5.44
CA LEU A 58 -0.37 -1.35 -5.45
C LEU A 58 -0.25 -2.33 -6.63
N ASP A 59 0.07 -1.85 -7.83
CA ASP A 59 0.30 -2.69 -9.01
C ASP A 59 1.49 -3.66 -8.83
N ALA A 60 2.60 -3.17 -8.30
CA ALA A 60 3.75 -4.00 -7.98
C ALA A 60 3.42 -5.08 -6.92
N MET A 61 2.62 -4.75 -5.90
CA MET A 61 2.16 -5.72 -4.90
C MET A 61 1.23 -6.77 -5.49
N GLN A 62 0.35 -6.40 -6.42
CA GLN A 62 -0.50 -7.34 -7.16
C GLN A 62 0.36 -8.30 -7.99
N THR A 63 1.28 -7.76 -8.79
CA THR A 63 2.14 -8.55 -9.68
C THR A 63 3.07 -9.49 -8.90
N LEU A 64 3.71 -9.00 -7.84
CA LEU A 64 4.66 -9.80 -7.03
C LEU A 64 3.97 -10.80 -6.11
N GLY A 65 2.77 -10.46 -5.63
CA GLY A 65 2.07 -11.19 -4.56
C GLY A 65 0.85 -11.98 -4.99
N GLY A 66 0.42 -11.86 -6.25
CA GLY A 66 -0.85 -12.44 -6.71
C GLY A 66 -2.06 -11.88 -5.94
N MET A 67 -2.01 -10.61 -5.54
CA MET A 67 -3.07 -9.96 -4.78
C MET A 67 -4.18 -9.45 -5.70
N GLU A 68 -5.39 -9.30 -5.16
CA GLU A 68 -6.55 -8.75 -5.86
C GLU A 68 -6.90 -7.36 -5.34
N THR A 69 -7.50 -6.52 -6.18
CA THR A 69 -8.06 -5.24 -5.75
C THR A 69 -9.28 -5.43 -4.85
N ALA A 70 -9.39 -4.59 -3.81
CA ALA A 70 -10.49 -4.57 -2.85
C ALA A 70 -11.06 -3.15 -2.68
N GLY A 71 -10.95 -2.34 -3.74
CA GLY A 71 -11.23 -0.89 -3.79
C GLY A 71 -10.15 -0.15 -4.56
N GLU A 72 -10.21 1.19 -4.61
CA GLU A 72 -9.22 2.02 -5.34
C GLU A 72 -7.80 1.88 -4.76
N ASP A 73 -7.65 2.00 -3.44
CA ASP A 73 -6.34 2.03 -2.77
C ASP A 73 -6.07 0.79 -1.91
N ARG A 74 -6.78 -0.32 -2.19
CA ARG A 74 -6.78 -1.51 -1.32
C ARG A 74 -6.54 -2.81 -2.08
N LEU A 75 -5.77 -3.69 -1.45
CA LEU A 75 -5.52 -5.04 -1.94
C LEU A 75 -5.94 -6.09 -0.91
N ARG A 76 -6.15 -7.33 -1.36
CA ARG A 76 -6.34 -8.50 -0.51
C ARG A 76 -5.64 -9.71 -1.09
N PHE A 77 -5.35 -10.71 -0.26
CA PHE A 77 -4.99 -12.03 -0.78
C PHE A 77 -6.26 -12.78 -1.20
N PRO A 78 -6.23 -13.57 -2.30
CA PRO A 78 -7.39 -14.35 -2.75
C PRO A 78 -7.93 -15.32 -1.69
N CYS A 79 -7.06 -15.80 -0.79
CA CYS A 79 -7.43 -16.69 0.31
C CYS A 79 -8.19 -15.98 1.47
N GLY A 80 -8.30 -14.65 1.42
CA GLY A 80 -8.95 -13.83 2.46
C GLY A 80 -8.16 -13.66 3.76
N THR A 81 -7.07 -14.40 3.97
CA THR A 81 -6.30 -14.34 5.22
C THR A 81 -5.28 -13.20 5.25
N GLN A 82 -4.76 -12.89 6.44
CA GLN A 82 -3.96 -11.68 6.69
C GLN A 82 -2.51 -11.76 6.17
N HIS A 83 -1.87 -12.92 6.22
CA HIS A 83 -0.45 -13.13 5.83
C HIS A 83 0.49 -11.93 6.10
N LEU A 84 0.55 -11.41 7.35
CA LEU A 84 1.24 -10.14 7.68
C LEU A 84 2.70 -10.08 7.23
N VAL A 85 3.44 -11.18 7.39
CA VAL A 85 4.85 -11.25 6.99
C VAL A 85 4.99 -11.13 5.47
N ALA A 86 4.09 -11.77 4.71
CA ALA A 86 4.12 -11.74 3.25
C ALA A 86 3.77 -10.35 2.73
N VAL A 87 2.67 -9.74 3.20
CA VAL A 87 2.27 -8.41 2.72
C VAL A 87 3.29 -7.33 3.09
N ARG A 88 3.89 -7.41 4.28
CA ARG A 88 4.99 -6.52 4.69
C ARG A 88 6.17 -6.66 3.74
N ARG A 89 6.57 -7.88 3.40
CA ARG A 89 7.67 -8.15 2.47
C ARG A 89 7.36 -7.62 1.08
N LEU A 90 6.15 -7.85 0.56
CA LEU A 90 5.69 -7.36 -0.74
C LEU A 90 5.73 -5.84 -0.80
N PHE A 91 5.17 -5.16 0.20
CA PHE A 91 5.19 -3.70 0.29
C PHE A 91 6.62 -3.13 0.27
N LEU A 92 7.53 -3.70 1.07
CA LEU A 92 8.93 -3.26 1.08
C LEU A 92 9.65 -3.52 -0.24
N GLN A 93 9.28 -4.58 -0.98
CA GLN A 93 9.81 -4.82 -2.33
C GLN A 93 9.22 -3.83 -3.34
N ALA A 94 7.91 -3.58 -3.31
CA ALA A 94 7.22 -2.63 -4.17
C ALA A 94 7.75 -1.19 -4.01
N CYS A 95 7.99 -0.74 -2.77
CA CYS A 95 8.63 0.57 -2.53
C CYS A 95 10.06 0.65 -3.08
N LYS A 96 10.77 -0.47 -3.22
CA LYS A 96 12.13 -0.54 -3.78
C LYS A 96 12.16 -0.72 -5.29
N ALA A 97 11.05 -1.15 -5.90
CA ALA A 97 10.93 -1.30 -7.33
C ALA A 97 11.07 0.08 -7.99
N LYS A 98 11.99 0.14 -8.96
CA LYS A 98 12.18 1.34 -9.77
C LYS A 98 10.94 1.48 -10.65
N PRO A 99 10.23 2.62 -10.62
CA PRO A 99 9.21 2.91 -11.61
C PRO A 99 9.88 2.85 -12.97
N ASP A 100 9.36 2.04 -13.89
CA ASP A 100 9.79 2.16 -15.28
C ASP A 100 9.49 3.60 -15.71
N ALA A 101 10.49 4.25 -16.31
CA ALA A 101 10.27 5.53 -16.95
C ALA A 101 9.29 5.24 -18.09
N ALA A 102 8.02 5.58 -17.90
CA ALA A 102 7.03 5.53 -18.96
C ALA A 102 7.63 6.26 -20.17
N ALA A 103 7.81 5.51 -21.25
CA ALA A 103 8.28 6.00 -22.54
C ALA A 103 7.26 6.97 -23.16
#